data_AF-A0A3M6CH00-F1
#
_entry.id   AF-A0A3M6CH00-F1
#
_cell.length_a   1.000
_cell.length_b   1.000
_cell.length_c   1.000
_cell.angle_alpha   90.00
_cell.angle_beta   90.00
_cell.angle_gamma   90.00
#
_symmetry.space_group_name_H-M   'P 1'
#
loop_
_entity.id
_entity.type
_entity.pdbx_description
1 polymer ?
#
loop_
_entity_poly.entity_id
_entity_poly.type
_entity_poly.pdbx_seq_one_letter_code
_entity_poly.pdbx_strand_id
1 'polypeptide(L)'
;MGQLQSNGCHGHTDVVPVDGQPWTFPPFELSEADGKLYGRGTADMKGYIACVLALVPALTRASLHMPVHIALSYDEEVGCLGVRSLLASLRSRPVKPMLCVIGEPTELQPVLGHKGKVAVRCDVQGAACHSAQAPSGVNAIEYAAQLIGELGRLGEALRATDALDERFDPPFSTIQTGVICGGTALNIVPEQCRFDFEVRALPTLDPQQIVTAMHVYAEQKLLPAMQAVSAGSGIRFASLNCRAIQGWIFPCTARRPN
;
A
#
# COMPACT_ATOMS: atom_id res chain seq x y z
N MET A 1 -33.84 6.41 17.55
CA MET A 1 -32.87 5.84 18.51
C MET A 1 -31.48 6.30 18.08
N GLY A 2 -30.88 7.23 18.82
CA GLY A 2 -29.54 7.75 18.49
C GLY A 2 -28.52 6.62 18.54
N GLN A 3 -27.67 6.49 17.51
CA GLN A 3 -26.58 5.52 17.55
C GLN A 3 -25.67 5.88 18.73
N LEU A 4 -25.40 4.91 19.61
CA LEU A 4 -24.41 5.06 20.66
C LEU A 4 -23.04 5.27 20.00
N GLN A 5 -22.45 6.42 20.32
CA GLN A 5 -21.23 6.93 19.74
C GLN A 5 -20.07 6.74 20.73
N SER A 6 -18.87 6.40 20.24
CA SER A 6 -17.68 6.08 21.06
C SER A 6 -16.40 6.66 20.44
N ASN A 7 -15.29 6.68 21.15
CA ASN A 7 -13.98 7.06 20.61
C ASN A 7 -13.06 5.83 20.56
N GLY A 8 -12.22 5.73 19.54
CA GLY A 8 -11.30 4.61 19.34
C GLY A 8 -9.83 5.05 19.39
N CYS A 9 -8.98 4.23 20.02
CA CYS A 9 -7.54 4.25 19.81
C CYS A 9 -7.16 2.97 19.05
N HIS A 10 -6.41 3.10 17.96
CA HIS A 10 -5.96 1.97 17.16
C HIS A 10 -4.45 1.90 17.08
N GLY A 11 -3.91 0.68 17.18
CA GLY A 11 -2.52 0.40 16.82
C GLY A 11 -2.31 -1.02 16.33
N HIS A 12 -1.21 -1.24 15.61
CA HIS A 12 -0.78 -2.55 15.17
C HIS A 12 0.32 -3.11 16.09
N THR A 13 0.34 -4.42 16.25
CA THR A 13 1.24 -5.12 17.20
C THR A 13 2.37 -5.87 16.50
N ASP A 14 2.27 -6.04 15.18
CA ASP A 14 3.32 -6.59 14.34
C ASP A 14 4.46 -5.60 14.15
N VAL A 15 5.57 -6.10 13.64
CA VAL A 15 6.79 -5.34 13.38
C VAL A 15 7.48 -5.95 12.17
N VAL A 16 8.18 -5.14 11.37
CA VAL A 16 8.99 -5.63 10.25
C VAL A 16 10.15 -6.53 10.70
N PRO A 17 10.62 -7.46 9.84
CA PRO A 17 11.77 -8.32 10.12
C PRO A 17 13.04 -7.52 10.44
N VAL A 18 13.96 -8.14 11.20
CA VAL A 18 15.23 -7.54 11.60
C VAL A 18 16.45 -8.21 10.94
N ASP A 19 16.24 -9.32 10.24
CA ASP A 19 17.31 -10.09 9.60
C ASP A 19 18.07 -9.25 8.57
N GLY A 20 19.40 -9.28 8.65
CA GLY A 20 20.28 -8.53 7.76
C GLY A 20 20.40 -7.03 8.05
N GLN A 21 19.81 -6.52 9.14
CA GLN A 21 19.93 -5.11 9.54
C GLN A 21 21.08 -4.91 10.54
N PRO A 22 21.85 -3.80 10.44
CA PRO A 22 22.92 -3.49 11.37
C PRO A 22 22.35 -2.89 12.67
N TRP A 23 22.16 -3.74 13.69
CA TRP A 23 21.66 -3.31 15.00
C TRP A 23 22.80 -3.05 16.00
N THR A 24 22.79 -1.88 16.64
CA THR A 24 23.71 -1.54 17.75
C THR A 24 23.25 -2.13 19.08
N PHE A 25 21.93 -2.20 19.31
CA PHE A 25 21.29 -2.78 20.49
C PHE A 25 20.47 -4.01 20.09
N PRO A 26 20.24 -4.98 21.00
CA PRO A 26 19.40 -6.13 20.67
C PRO A 26 18.00 -5.69 20.23
N PRO A 27 17.50 -6.10 19.05
CA PRO A 27 16.25 -5.57 18.51
C PRO A 27 15.01 -5.89 19.35
N PHE A 28 15.02 -6.99 20.09
CA PHE A 28 13.84 -7.44 20.86
C PHE A 28 14.04 -7.32 22.37
N GLU A 29 15.07 -6.61 22.81
CA GLU A 29 15.27 -6.24 24.21
C GLU A 29 15.28 -4.71 24.32
N LEU A 30 14.40 -4.17 25.17
CA LEU A 30 14.31 -2.72 25.33
C LEU A 30 15.59 -2.19 25.95
N SER A 31 16.32 -1.38 25.19
CA SER A 31 17.58 -0.77 25.62
C SER A 31 17.40 0.74 25.76
N GLU A 32 17.95 1.33 26.83
CA GLU A 32 17.93 2.78 27.02
C GLU A 32 19.33 3.36 26.84
N ALA A 33 19.46 4.40 26.01
CA ALA A 33 20.69 5.17 25.87
C ALA A 33 20.36 6.60 25.46
N ASP A 34 21.12 7.59 25.97
CA ASP A 34 20.97 9.01 25.61
C ASP A 34 19.53 9.55 25.70
N GLY A 35 18.76 9.07 26.68
CA GLY A 35 17.35 9.45 26.89
C GLY A 35 16.39 8.89 25.83
N LYS A 36 16.80 7.88 25.07
CA LYS A 36 16.01 7.22 24.03
C LYS A 36 15.85 5.73 24.33
N LEU A 37 14.73 5.18 23.89
CA LEU A 37 14.40 3.76 23.99
C LEU A 37 14.56 3.06 22.63
N TYR A 38 15.48 2.10 22.59
CA TYR A 38 15.85 1.34 21.41
C TYR A 38 15.22 -0.06 21.47
N GLY A 39 14.64 -0.45 20.34
CA GLY A 39 14.03 -1.75 20.14
C GLY A 39 13.14 -1.72 18.89
N ARG A 40 12.97 -2.87 18.25
CA ARG A 40 12.07 -3.03 17.11
C ARG A 40 10.63 -2.82 17.59
N GLY A 41 10.02 -1.78 17.02
CA GLY A 41 8.64 -1.37 17.27
C GLY A 41 8.46 -0.37 18.41
N THR A 42 9.53 0.14 19.01
CA THR A 42 9.42 1.19 20.04
C THR A 42 8.80 2.47 19.48
N ALA A 43 9.19 2.87 18.26
CA ALA A 43 8.57 3.97 17.53
C ALA A 43 7.30 3.55 16.76
N ASP A 44 7.36 2.41 16.07
CA ASP A 44 6.32 1.94 15.14
C ASP A 44 5.78 0.54 15.51
N MET A 45 4.67 0.42 16.23
CA MET A 45 3.99 1.51 16.97
C MET A 45 3.68 1.10 18.42
N LYS A 46 4.47 0.18 18.98
CA LYS A 46 4.26 -0.39 20.32
C LYS A 46 4.44 0.66 21.43
N GLY A 47 5.27 1.69 21.22
CA GLY A 47 5.38 2.81 22.14
C GLY A 47 4.05 3.53 22.36
N TYR A 48 3.31 3.80 21.28
CA TYR A 48 1.96 4.36 21.38
C TYR A 48 1.00 3.43 22.12
N ILE A 49 1.01 2.13 21.79
CA ILE A 49 0.18 1.13 22.47
C ILE A 49 0.45 1.13 23.97
N ALA A 50 1.73 1.18 24.38
CA ALA A 50 2.11 1.27 25.78
C ALA A 50 1.54 2.52 26.46
N CYS A 51 1.63 3.69 25.82
CA CYS A 51 1.03 4.93 26.32
C CYS A 51 -0.49 4.83 26.49
N VAL A 52 -1.21 4.29 25.50
CA VAL A 52 -2.67 4.09 25.57
C VAL A 52 -3.04 3.15 26.70
N LEU A 53 -2.34 2.03 26.84
CA LEU A 53 -2.59 1.05 27.90
C LEU A 53 -2.29 1.61 29.29
N ALA A 54 -1.25 2.43 29.44
CA ALA A 54 -0.92 3.11 30.69
C ALA A 54 -2.03 4.08 31.15
N LEU A 55 -2.81 4.64 30.22
CA LEU A 55 -3.94 5.53 30.52
C LEU A 55 -5.21 4.79 30.95
N VAL A 56 -5.32 3.47 30.74
CA VAL A 56 -6.54 2.70 31.04
C VAL A 56 -7.03 2.87 32.48
N PRO A 57 -6.19 2.81 33.53
CA PRO A 57 -6.67 3.03 34.90
C PRO A 57 -7.25 4.43 35.13
N ALA A 58 -6.72 5.45 34.45
CA ALA A 58 -7.26 6.81 34.54
C ALA A 58 -8.60 6.90 33.78
N LEU A 59 -8.69 6.30 32.59
CA LEU A 59 -9.91 6.25 31.78
C LEU A 59 -11.06 5.55 32.50
N THR A 60 -10.80 4.47 33.24
CA THR A 60 -11.84 3.73 33.98
C THR A 60 -12.36 4.48 35.20
N ARG A 61 -11.57 5.40 35.78
CA ARG A 61 -11.99 6.28 36.89
C ARG A 61 -12.65 7.57 36.43
N ALA A 62 -12.47 7.96 35.17
CA ALA A 62 -13.01 9.18 34.62
C ALA A 62 -14.51 9.06 34.36
N SER A 63 -15.27 10.15 34.60
CA SER A 63 -16.67 10.25 34.19
C SER A 63 -16.73 10.61 32.70
N LEU A 64 -16.67 9.59 31.84
CA LEU A 64 -16.69 9.78 30.38
C LEU A 64 -18.12 9.88 29.85
N HIS A 65 -18.37 10.86 28.98
CA HIS A 65 -19.65 11.01 28.27
C HIS A 65 -19.85 9.96 27.16
N MET A 66 -18.78 9.27 26.76
CA MET A 66 -18.78 8.25 25.71
C MET A 66 -17.73 7.17 26.01
N PRO A 67 -17.98 5.90 25.65
CA PRO A 67 -17.01 4.85 25.87
C PRO A 67 -15.78 5.01 24.97
N VAL A 68 -14.66 4.50 25.45
CA VAL A 68 -13.39 4.44 24.70
C VAL A 68 -13.13 2.98 24.31
N HIS A 69 -12.91 2.74 23.03
CA HIS A 69 -12.50 1.45 22.49
C HIS A 69 -10.99 1.47 22.24
N ILE A 70 -10.30 0.41 22.64
CA ILE A 70 -8.91 0.16 22.25
C ILE A 70 -8.93 -1.00 21.28
N ALA A 71 -8.44 -0.78 20.07
CA ALA A 71 -8.39 -1.78 19.01
C ALA A 71 -6.93 -2.05 18.64
N LEU A 72 -6.49 -3.28 18.86
CA LEU A 72 -5.14 -3.71 18.51
C LEU A 72 -5.24 -4.71 17.36
N SER A 73 -4.62 -4.38 16.22
CA SER A 73 -4.57 -5.25 15.05
C SER A 73 -3.19 -5.90 14.89
N TYR A 74 -3.11 -6.80 13.93
CA TYR A 74 -1.89 -7.50 13.54
C TYR A 74 -1.81 -7.54 12.01
N ASP A 75 -0.60 -7.77 11.51
CA ASP A 75 -0.30 -7.88 10.09
C ASP A 75 -0.73 -6.62 9.32
N GLU A 76 -0.39 -5.44 9.84
CA GLU A 76 -0.49 -4.17 9.14
C GLU A 76 0.62 -4.08 8.08
N GLU A 77 1.85 -4.41 8.50
CA GLU A 77 3.10 -4.12 7.78
C GLU A 77 3.30 -4.96 6.52
N VAL A 78 2.64 -6.13 6.45
CA VAL A 78 2.83 -7.11 5.35
C VAL A 78 1.57 -7.31 4.52
N GLY A 79 0.39 -7.43 5.14
CA GLY A 79 -0.86 -7.77 4.44
C GLY A 79 -2.08 -6.89 4.71
N CYS A 80 -2.01 -5.99 5.68
CA CYS A 80 -3.15 -5.26 6.27
C CYS A 80 -4.36 -6.18 6.58
N LEU A 81 -4.12 -7.43 7.01
CA LEU A 81 -5.19 -8.43 7.19
C LEU A 81 -6.00 -8.19 8.47
N GLY A 82 -5.34 -7.83 9.57
CA GLY A 82 -6.00 -7.67 10.88
C GLY A 82 -7.07 -6.58 10.89
N VAL A 83 -6.83 -5.46 10.21
CA VAL A 83 -7.78 -4.34 10.11
C VAL A 83 -9.08 -4.75 9.41
N ARG A 84 -9.03 -5.65 8.42
CA ARG A 84 -10.24 -6.11 7.71
C ARG A 84 -11.17 -6.90 8.62
N SER A 85 -10.60 -7.80 9.43
CA SER A 85 -11.34 -8.57 10.43
C SER A 85 -11.90 -7.65 11.52
N LEU A 86 -11.10 -6.69 11.98
CA LEU A 86 -11.53 -5.68 12.95
C LEU A 86 -12.73 -4.87 12.40
N LEU A 87 -12.68 -4.40 11.16
CA LEU A 87 -13.78 -3.67 10.55
C LEU A 87 -15.05 -4.53 10.41
N ALA A 88 -14.91 -5.80 10.04
CA ALA A 88 -16.03 -6.73 9.99
C ALA A 88 -16.67 -6.91 11.37
N SER A 89 -15.86 -7.05 12.42
CA SER A 89 -16.34 -7.11 13.81
C SER A 89 -16.99 -5.81 14.25
N LEU A 90 -16.40 -4.64 13.96
CA LEU A 90 -16.96 -3.34 14.34
C LEU A 90 -18.33 -3.09 13.69
N ARG A 91 -18.57 -3.58 12.46
CA ARG A 91 -19.87 -3.46 11.78
C ARG A 91 -21.01 -4.13 12.53
N SER A 92 -20.74 -5.22 13.26
CA SER A 92 -21.75 -5.96 14.02
C SER A 92 -21.94 -5.45 15.45
N ARG A 93 -21.11 -4.51 15.92
CA ARG A 93 -21.22 -3.98 17.28
C ARG A 93 -22.33 -2.92 17.42
N PRO A 94 -23.04 -2.87 18.56
CA PRO A 94 -24.10 -1.90 18.81
C PRO A 94 -23.58 -0.47 19.01
N VAL A 95 -22.35 -0.33 19.50
CA VAL A 95 -21.68 0.96 19.72
C VAL A 95 -20.55 1.11 18.70
N LYS A 96 -20.60 2.19 17.91
CA LYS A 96 -19.62 2.47 16.85
C LYS A 96 -18.71 3.63 17.23
N PRO A 97 -17.42 3.58 16.89
CA PRO A 97 -16.54 4.71 17.09
C PRO A 97 -16.91 5.85 16.12
N MET A 98 -16.98 7.08 16.64
CA MET A 98 -17.08 8.33 15.88
C MET A 98 -15.72 8.80 15.40
N LEU A 99 -14.71 8.62 16.25
CA LEU A 99 -13.34 9.05 16.03
C LEU A 99 -12.41 7.87 16.27
N CYS A 100 -11.35 7.79 15.49
CA CYS A 100 -10.26 6.86 15.70
C CYS A 100 -8.94 7.64 15.71
N VAL A 101 -8.18 7.53 16.79
CA VAL A 101 -6.79 7.99 16.85
C VAL A 101 -5.91 6.80 16.52
N ILE A 102 -5.12 6.91 15.44
CA ILE A 102 -4.12 5.92 15.06
C ILE A 102 -2.77 6.48 15.47
N GLY A 103 -2.02 5.73 16.27
CA GLY A 103 -0.79 6.21 16.88
C GLY A 103 0.49 6.02 16.07
N GLU A 104 0.40 6.09 14.74
CA GLU A 104 1.59 6.02 13.88
C GLU A 104 2.60 7.11 14.26
N PRO A 105 3.92 6.88 14.05
CA PRO A 105 4.95 7.84 14.42
C PRO A 105 4.95 9.06 13.48
N THR A 106 4.12 10.05 13.80
CA THR A 106 3.97 11.30 13.02
C THR A 106 4.66 12.50 13.66
N GLU A 107 5.65 12.27 14.54
CA GLU A 107 6.30 13.33 15.33
C GLU A 107 5.30 14.21 16.11
N LEU A 108 4.22 13.59 16.60
CA LEU A 108 3.10 14.24 17.28
C LEU A 108 2.31 15.22 16.40
N GLN A 109 2.49 15.20 15.08
CA GLN A 109 1.69 15.96 14.13
C GLN A 109 0.43 15.17 13.72
N PRO A 110 -0.77 15.74 13.79
CA PRO A 110 -1.97 15.08 13.30
C PRO A 110 -1.91 14.86 11.78
N VAL A 111 -1.99 13.59 11.36
CA VAL A 111 -2.12 13.21 9.94
C VAL A 111 -3.58 12.83 9.66
N LEU A 112 -4.22 13.53 8.73
CA LEU A 112 -5.65 13.37 8.43
C LEU A 112 -5.93 12.38 7.29
N GLY A 113 -4.89 11.88 6.63
CA GLY A 113 -5.01 10.89 5.57
C GLY A 113 -3.64 10.45 5.04
N HIS A 114 -3.62 9.28 4.41
CA HIS A 114 -2.46 8.76 3.68
C HIS A 114 -2.90 8.31 2.28
N LYS A 115 -1.94 8.24 1.34
CA LYS A 115 -2.22 7.72 0.00
C LYS A 115 -2.59 6.24 0.07
N GLY A 116 -3.60 5.84 -0.71
CA GLY A 116 -3.92 4.43 -0.93
C GLY A 116 -2.79 3.74 -1.70
N LYS A 117 -2.67 2.41 -1.59
CA LYS A 117 -1.65 1.62 -2.26
C LYS A 117 -2.28 0.46 -3.02
N VAL A 118 -1.84 0.24 -4.25
CA VAL A 118 -2.02 -1.01 -5.01
C VAL A 118 -0.67 -1.45 -5.54
N ALA A 119 -0.34 -2.72 -5.36
CA ALA A 119 0.85 -3.34 -5.92
C ALA A 119 0.46 -4.49 -6.85
N VAL A 120 1.10 -4.57 -8.01
CA VAL A 120 0.77 -5.51 -9.08
C VAL A 120 2.07 -6.08 -9.66
N ARG A 121 2.06 -7.38 -9.90
CA ARG A 121 3.04 -8.11 -10.69
C ARG A 121 2.53 -8.29 -12.11
N CYS A 122 3.37 -8.01 -13.08
CA CYS A 122 3.14 -8.32 -14.47
C CYS A 122 4.14 -9.40 -14.93
N ASP A 123 3.63 -10.51 -15.43
CA ASP A 123 4.41 -11.58 -16.05
C ASP A 123 4.17 -11.55 -17.57
N VAL A 124 5.24 -11.37 -18.33
CA VAL A 124 5.25 -11.39 -19.79
C VAL A 124 5.89 -12.70 -20.25
N GLN A 125 5.11 -13.51 -20.95
CA GLN A 125 5.53 -14.73 -21.61
C GLN A 125 5.65 -14.46 -23.11
N GLY A 126 6.86 -14.48 -23.62
CA GLY A 126 7.20 -14.47 -25.02
C GLY A 126 7.56 -15.86 -25.54
N ALA A 127 8.41 -15.88 -26.57
CA ALA A 127 8.83 -17.08 -27.29
C ALA A 127 10.31 -16.97 -27.63
N ALA A 128 11.11 -17.89 -27.08
CA ALA A 128 12.55 -17.90 -27.30
C ALA A 128 12.89 -18.33 -28.73
N CYS A 129 13.91 -17.70 -29.29
CA CYS A 129 14.60 -18.14 -30.50
C CYS A 129 16.07 -17.72 -30.41
N HIS A 130 16.88 -18.16 -31.37
CA HIS A 130 18.25 -17.68 -31.49
C HIS A 130 18.23 -16.17 -31.78
N SER A 131 19.07 -15.37 -31.11
CA SER A 131 19.04 -13.90 -31.24
C SER A 131 19.24 -13.40 -32.67
N ALA A 132 19.98 -14.13 -33.50
CA ALA A 132 20.13 -13.84 -34.95
C ALA A 132 18.81 -13.96 -35.76
N GLN A 133 17.79 -14.62 -35.21
CA GLN A 133 16.45 -14.77 -35.78
C GLN A 133 15.42 -14.06 -34.88
N ALA A 134 15.80 -12.98 -34.21
CA ALA A 134 14.96 -12.29 -33.24
C ALA A 134 13.52 -12.00 -33.71
N PRO A 135 13.25 -11.61 -34.98
CA PRO A 135 11.88 -11.40 -35.47
C PRO A 135 11.00 -12.65 -35.47
N SER A 136 11.58 -13.86 -35.40
CA SER A 136 10.86 -15.14 -35.31
C SER A 136 10.51 -15.52 -33.87
N GLY A 137 10.98 -14.76 -32.88
CA GLY A 137 10.66 -14.92 -31.46
C GLY A 137 9.86 -13.73 -30.93
N VAL A 138 9.39 -13.86 -29.69
CA VAL A 138 8.70 -12.78 -28.98
C VAL A 138 9.56 -12.41 -27.78
N ASN A 139 10.21 -11.24 -27.86
CA ASN A 139 11.10 -10.77 -26.81
C ASN A 139 10.31 -10.21 -25.62
N ALA A 140 10.20 -11.00 -24.55
CA ALA A 140 9.44 -10.62 -23.35
C ALA A 140 9.95 -9.34 -22.67
N ILE A 141 11.26 -9.03 -22.76
CA ILE A 141 11.83 -7.81 -22.17
C ILE A 141 11.34 -6.57 -22.92
N GLU A 142 11.31 -6.60 -24.25
CA GLU A 142 10.85 -5.46 -25.07
C GLU A 142 9.37 -5.16 -24.84
N TYR A 143 8.53 -6.19 -24.72
CA TYR A 143 7.11 -6.01 -24.39
C TYR A 143 6.91 -5.54 -22.94
N ALA A 144 7.72 -5.99 -21.99
CA ALA A 144 7.72 -5.44 -20.63
C ALA A 144 8.15 -3.98 -20.61
N ALA A 145 9.16 -3.58 -21.40
CA ALA A 145 9.61 -2.20 -21.53
C ALA A 145 8.50 -1.28 -22.07
N GLN A 146 7.71 -1.74 -23.05
CA GLN A 146 6.55 -1.00 -23.54
C GLN A 146 5.47 -0.81 -22.46
N LEU A 147 5.17 -1.86 -21.67
CA LEU A 147 4.25 -1.74 -20.53
C LEU A 147 4.76 -0.75 -19.48
N ILE A 148 6.05 -0.77 -19.17
CA ILE A 148 6.66 0.18 -18.23
C ILE A 148 6.63 1.60 -18.79
N GLY A 149 6.84 1.77 -20.09
CA GLY A 149 6.68 3.06 -20.77
C GLY A 149 5.25 3.61 -20.63
N GLU A 150 4.24 2.74 -20.78
CA GLU A 150 2.84 3.13 -20.58
C GLU A 150 2.54 3.51 -19.11
N LEU A 151 3.09 2.79 -18.13
CA LEU A 151 3.01 3.18 -16.72
C LEU A 151 3.62 4.57 -16.48
N GLY A 152 4.78 4.87 -17.10
CA GLY A 152 5.40 6.19 -17.05
C GLY A 152 4.49 7.28 -17.63
N ARG A 153 3.90 7.02 -18.80
CA ARG A 153 2.94 7.93 -19.45
C ARG A 153 1.72 8.19 -18.57
N LEU A 154 1.16 7.16 -17.94
CA LEU A 154 0.04 7.28 -16.99
C LEU A 154 0.45 8.08 -15.75
N GLY A 155 1.66 7.88 -15.23
CA GLY A 155 2.18 8.63 -14.07
C GLY A 155 2.33 10.13 -14.38
N GLU A 156 2.85 10.45 -15.56
CA GLU A 156 2.94 11.82 -16.06
C GLU A 156 1.56 12.47 -16.22
N ALA A 157 0.58 11.72 -16.73
CA ALA A 157 -0.80 12.19 -16.83
C ALA A 157 -1.39 12.51 -15.46
N LEU A 158 -1.15 11.68 -14.43
CA LEU A 158 -1.61 11.94 -13.06
C LEU A 158 -1.00 13.23 -12.48
N ARG A 159 0.27 13.50 -12.75
CA ARG A 159 0.95 14.73 -12.32
C ARG A 159 0.38 15.97 -13.02
N ALA A 160 -0.04 15.84 -14.28
CA ALA A 160 -0.58 16.92 -15.08
C ALA A 160 -2.08 17.20 -14.85
N THR A 161 -2.75 16.46 -13.97
CA THR A 161 -4.17 16.69 -13.66
C THR A 161 -4.36 17.86 -12.71
N ASP A 162 -5.54 18.51 -12.78
CA ASP A 162 -5.99 19.48 -11.78
C ASP A 162 -6.44 18.84 -10.46
N ALA A 163 -6.36 17.50 -10.33
CA ALA A 163 -6.79 16.74 -9.16
C ALA A 163 -5.71 16.69 -8.06
N LEU A 164 -4.97 17.79 -7.88
CA LEU A 164 -3.93 17.93 -6.86
C LEU A 164 -4.55 18.10 -5.46
N ASP A 165 -3.84 17.61 -4.45
CA ASP A 165 -4.24 17.75 -3.04
C ASP A 165 -3.02 18.08 -2.17
N GLU A 166 -2.90 19.36 -1.80
CA GLU A 166 -1.78 19.91 -1.02
C GLU A 166 -1.65 19.31 0.39
N ARG A 167 -2.64 18.56 0.87
CA ARG A 167 -2.57 17.83 2.14
C ARG A 167 -1.61 16.64 2.07
N PHE A 168 -1.18 16.24 0.88
CA PHE A 168 -0.28 15.12 0.65
C PHE A 168 1.02 15.59 0.01
N ASP A 169 2.11 14.88 0.30
CA ASP A 169 3.40 15.09 -0.33
C ASP A 169 3.87 13.80 -1.05
N PRO A 170 4.13 13.83 -2.37
CA PRO A 170 3.79 14.92 -3.30
C PRO A 170 2.26 15.11 -3.43
N PRO A 171 1.76 16.26 -3.93
CA PRO A 171 0.32 16.57 -3.96
C PRO A 171 -0.45 15.85 -5.08
N PHE A 172 0.08 14.75 -5.61
CA PHE A 172 -0.52 13.96 -6.68
C PHE A 172 -0.29 12.46 -6.47
N SER A 173 -1.06 11.64 -7.19
CA SER A 173 -0.92 10.18 -7.19
C SER A 173 0.33 9.76 -7.97
N THR A 174 1.10 8.81 -7.46
CA THR A 174 2.36 8.38 -8.08
C THR A 174 2.28 6.93 -8.56
N ILE A 175 2.99 6.64 -9.65
CA ILE A 175 3.17 5.28 -10.18
C ILE A 175 4.67 5.02 -10.22
N GLN A 176 5.12 3.85 -9.79
CA GLN A 176 6.51 3.43 -10.00
C GLN A 176 6.59 1.96 -10.36
N THR A 177 7.57 1.61 -11.19
CA THR A 177 8.04 0.23 -11.35
C THR A 177 9.21 0.02 -10.40
N GLY A 178 9.10 -0.93 -9.49
CA GLY A 178 10.08 -1.15 -8.42
C GLY A 178 11.07 -2.27 -8.70
N VAL A 179 10.64 -3.32 -9.39
CA VAL A 179 11.44 -4.53 -9.66
C VAL A 179 11.22 -4.98 -11.09
N ILE A 180 12.28 -5.41 -11.78
CA ILE A 180 12.21 -6.06 -13.09
C ILE A 180 13.28 -7.15 -13.19
N CYS A 181 12.90 -8.32 -13.72
CA CYS A 181 13.78 -9.45 -13.99
C CYS A 181 13.36 -10.12 -15.31
N GLY A 182 14.30 -10.40 -16.21
CA GLY A 182 14.01 -11.10 -17.45
C GLY A 182 15.27 -11.48 -18.24
N GLY A 183 15.12 -12.46 -19.14
CA GLY A 183 16.22 -12.99 -19.96
C GLY A 183 17.11 -14.01 -19.25
N THR A 184 17.84 -14.79 -20.04
CA THR A 184 18.71 -15.88 -19.56
C THR A 184 20.12 -15.78 -20.12
N ALA A 185 20.26 -15.52 -21.43
CA ALA A 185 21.53 -15.33 -22.10
C ALA A 185 21.38 -14.38 -23.29
N LEU A 186 22.45 -13.64 -23.62
CA LEU A 186 22.45 -12.62 -24.68
C LEU A 186 22.13 -13.17 -26.08
N ASN A 187 22.47 -14.44 -26.33
CA ASN A 187 22.25 -15.11 -27.62
C ASN A 187 20.88 -15.78 -27.76
N ILE A 188 19.99 -15.60 -26.78
CA ILE A 188 18.63 -16.15 -26.76
C ILE A 188 17.65 -14.99 -26.61
N VAL A 189 16.63 -14.94 -27.47
CA VAL A 189 15.52 -14.00 -27.28
C VAL A 189 14.82 -14.33 -25.96
N PRO A 190 14.72 -13.37 -25.01
CA PRO A 190 14.08 -13.60 -23.71
C PRO A 190 12.64 -14.07 -23.85
N GLU A 191 12.34 -15.28 -23.37
CA GLU A 191 10.97 -15.80 -23.32
C GLU A 191 10.18 -15.33 -22.10
N GLN A 192 10.84 -14.88 -21.05
CA GLN A 192 10.20 -14.50 -19.79
C GLN A 192 10.75 -13.17 -19.30
N CYS A 193 9.83 -12.30 -18.89
CA CYS A 193 10.13 -11.08 -18.16
C CYS A 193 9.03 -10.84 -17.13
N ARG A 194 9.43 -10.40 -15.94
CA ARG A 194 8.54 -10.06 -14.84
C ARG A 194 8.92 -8.67 -14.34
N PHE A 195 7.91 -7.86 -14.05
CA PHE A 195 8.12 -6.62 -13.30
C PHE A 195 6.98 -6.38 -12.31
N ASP A 196 7.32 -5.70 -11.21
CA ASP A 196 6.39 -5.32 -10.16
C ASP A 196 6.28 -3.80 -10.11
N PHE A 197 5.05 -3.29 -10.07
CA PHE A 197 4.77 -1.87 -9.99
C PHE A 197 3.78 -1.55 -8.88
N GLU A 198 3.85 -0.30 -8.40
CA GLU A 198 3.02 0.22 -7.32
C GLU A 198 2.38 1.53 -7.73
N VAL A 199 1.11 1.72 -7.33
CA VAL A 199 0.38 2.97 -7.44
C VAL A 199 0.06 3.49 -6.04
N ARG A 200 0.53 4.71 -5.73
CA ARG A 200 0.12 5.46 -4.54
C ARG A 200 -0.93 6.49 -4.94
N ALA A 201 -2.18 6.24 -4.57
CA ALA A 201 -3.31 7.04 -5.00
C ALA A 201 -3.75 8.06 -3.93
N LEU A 202 -4.01 9.29 -4.35
CA LEU A 202 -4.81 10.22 -3.56
C LEU A 202 -6.24 9.68 -3.39
N PRO A 203 -6.98 10.12 -2.35
CA PRO A 203 -8.35 9.64 -2.10
C PRO A 203 -9.34 9.85 -3.27
N THR A 204 -9.04 10.81 -4.15
CA THR A 204 -9.83 11.14 -5.34
C THR A 204 -9.63 10.15 -6.50
N LEU A 205 -8.57 9.34 -6.47
CA LEU A 205 -8.25 8.37 -7.51
C LEU A 205 -8.55 6.95 -7.03
N ASP A 206 -9.29 6.18 -7.83
CA ASP A 206 -9.33 4.73 -7.67
C ASP A 206 -8.11 4.11 -8.38
N PRO A 207 -7.12 3.56 -7.65
CA PRO A 207 -5.93 2.97 -8.25
C PRO A 207 -6.24 1.77 -9.17
N GLN A 208 -7.43 1.14 -9.05
CA GLN A 208 -7.84 0.06 -9.98
C GLN A 208 -8.04 0.57 -11.41
N GLN A 209 -8.28 1.87 -11.60
CA GLN A 209 -8.37 2.46 -12.94
C GLN A 209 -7.04 2.36 -13.69
N ILE A 210 -5.91 2.51 -12.98
CA ILE A 210 -4.57 2.36 -13.56
C ILE A 210 -4.32 0.91 -13.96
N VAL A 211 -4.66 -0.04 -13.07
CA VAL A 211 -4.55 -1.48 -13.37
C VAL A 211 -5.40 -1.86 -14.58
N THR A 212 -6.63 -1.34 -14.64
CA THR A 212 -7.54 -1.56 -15.78
C THR A 212 -6.97 -0.97 -17.08
N ALA A 213 -6.42 0.25 -17.05
CA ALA A 213 -5.77 0.86 -18.21
C ALA A 213 -4.60 0.01 -18.73
N MET A 214 -3.80 -0.56 -17.82
CA MET A 214 -2.71 -1.46 -18.18
C MET A 214 -3.20 -2.76 -18.84
N HIS A 215 -4.28 -3.36 -18.32
CA HIS A 215 -4.92 -4.52 -18.95
C HIS A 215 -5.38 -4.19 -20.37
N VAL A 216 -6.10 -3.07 -20.54
CA VAL A 216 -6.59 -2.61 -21.83
C VAL A 216 -5.45 -2.38 -22.82
N TYR A 217 -4.38 -1.70 -22.40
CA TYR A 217 -3.21 -1.48 -23.25
C TYR A 217 -2.54 -2.79 -23.66
N ALA A 218 -2.35 -3.72 -22.72
CA ALA A 218 -1.78 -5.04 -23.00
C ALA A 218 -2.65 -5.83 -24.01
N GLU A 219 -3.96 -5.92 -23.78
CA GLU A 219 -4.89 -6.70 -24.59
C GLU A 219 -5.09 -6.11 -26.00
N GLN A 220 -5.13 -4.78 -26.12
CA GLN A 220 -5.44 -4.12 -27.39
C GLN A 220 -4.21 -3.83 -28.25
N LYS A 221 -3.04 -3.61 -27.64
CA LYS A 221 -1.83 -3.19 -28.36
C LYS A 221 -0.77 -4.27 -28.43
N LEU A 222 -0.45 -4.90 -27.30
CA LEU A 222 0.73 -5.76 -27.22
C LEU A 222 0.41 -7.23 -27.53
N LEU A 223 -0.63 -7.77 -26.91
CA LEU A 223 -0.97 -9.18 -27.02
C LEU A 223 -1.24 -9.64 -28.46
N PRO A 224 -1.97 -8.87 -29.31
CA PRO A 224 -2.16 -9.25 -30.71
C PRO A 224 -0.85 -9.30 -31.50
N ALA A 225 0.07 -8.37 -31.23
CA ALA A 225 1.38 -8.32 -31.88
C ALA A 225 2.27 -9.49 -31.45
N MET A 226 2.24 -9.85 -30.16
CA MET A 226 2.93 -11.03 -29.63
C MET A 226 2.39 -12.33 -30.24
N GLN A 227 1.06 -12.48 -30.26
CA GLN A 227 0.39 -13.70 -30.72
C GLN A 227 0.46 -13.89 -32.23
N ALA A 228 0.63 -12.82 -33.01
CA ALA A 228 0.91 -12.91 -34.45
C ALA A 228 2.23 -13.62 -34.76
N VAL A 229 3.21 -13.55 -33.85
CA VAL A 229 4.51 -14.25 -33.99
C VAL A 229 4.46 -15.63 -33.34
N SER A 230 3.93 -15.73 -32.12
CA SER A 230 3.77 -17.00 -31.41
C SER A 230 2.49 -17.03 -30.58
N ALA A 231 1.57 -17.92 -30.95
CA ALA A 231 0.26 -18.07 -30.32
C ALA A 231 0.32 -18.41 -28.81
N GLY A 232 1.44 -18.96 -28.33
CA GLY A 232 1.65 -19.29 -26.92
C GLY A 232 2.06 -18.10 -26.04
N SER A 233 2.24 -16.91 -26.64
CA SER A 233 2.66 -15.71 -25.91
C SER A 233 1.50 -15.11 -25.10
N GLY A 234 1.82 -14.50 -23.96
CA GLY A 234 0.81 -13.98 -23.03
C GLY A 234 1.34 -12.92 -22.07
N ILE A 235 0.42 -12.14 -21.51
CA ILE A 235 0.68 -11.17 -20.45
C ILE A 235 -0.31 -11.46 -19.32
N ARG A 236 0.18 -11.56 -18.08
CA ARG A 236 -0.65 -11.79 -16.89
C ARG A 236 -0.36 -10.76 -15.82
N PHE A 237 -1.40 -10.28 -15.17
CA PHE A 237 -1.30 -9.38 -14.03
C PHE A 237 -1.81 -10.08 -12.76
N ALA A 238 -1.10 -9.93 -11.66
CA ALA A 238 -1.46 -10.48 -10.36
C ALA A 238 -1.29 -9.43 -9.26
N SER A 239 -2.26 -9.32 -8.35
CA SER A 239 -2.15 -8.40 -7.21
C SER A 239 -1.16 -8.93 -6.19
N LEU A 240 -0.23 -8.07 -5.74
CA LEU A 240 0.73 -8.34 -4.69
C LEU A 240 0.16 -7.82 -3.36
N ASN A 241 -0.66 -8.64 -2.71
CA ASN A 241 -1.21 -8.52 -1.34
C ASN A 241 -1.95 -7.23 -0.90
N CYS A 242 -1.91 -6.12 -1.63
CA CYS A 242 -2.69 -4.91 -1.32
C CYS A 242 -3.91 -4.79 -2.25
N ARG A 243 -5.06 -5.36 -1.84
CA ARG A 243 -6.34 -4.82 -2.33
C ARG A 243 -6.53 -3.45 -1.69
N ALA A 244 -6.70 -2.43 -2.53
CA ALA A 244 -6.78 -1.01 -2.15
C ALA A 244 -7.55 -0.78 -0.85
N ILE A 245 -6.88 -0.24 0.15
CA ILE A 245 -7.54 0.42 1.28
C ILE A 245 -7.64 1.88 0.87
N GLN A 246 -8.83 2.32 0.46
CA GLN A 246 -9.11 3.75 0.32
C GLN A 246 -9.02 4.39 1.70
N GLY A 247 -8.10 5.34 1.87
CA GLY A 247 -7.99 6.16 3.07
C GLY A 247 -9.28 6.94 3.25
N TRP A 248 -10.00 6.68 4.35
CA TRP A 248 -11.24 7.37 4.66
C TRP A 248 -10.91 8.73 5.27
N ILE A 249 -11.11 9.80 4.50
CA ILE A 249 -11.34 11.13 5.05
C ILE A 249 -12.77 11.11 5.59
N PHE A 250 -12.94 11.10 6.92
CA PHE A 250 -14.22 11.51 7.49
C PHE A 250 -14.47 12.97 7.06
N PRO A 251 -15.62 13.31 6.45
CA PRO A 251 -15.95 14.70 6.24
C PRO A 251 -16.16 15.33 7.62
N CYS A 252 -15.16 16.07 8.08
CA CYS A 252 -15.29 16.94 9.24
C CYS A 252 -16.18 18.12 8.82
N THR A 253 -17.49 17.91 8.77
CA THR A 253 -18.47 19.01 8.67
C THR A 253 -18.55 19.71 10.02
N ALA A 254 -17.49 20.43 10.36
CA ALA A 254 -17.58 21.50 11.35
C ALA A 254 -18.44 22.61 10.73
N ARG A 255 -19.76 22.56 10.96
CA ARG A 255 -20.61 23.75 10.82
C ARG A 255 -20.01 24.82 11.72
N ARG A 256 -19.51 25.91 11.12
CA ARG A 256 -19.19 27.12 11.87
C ARG A 256 -20.47 27.61 12.56
N PRO A 257 -20.48 27.79 13.89
CA PRO A 257 -21.49 28.62 14.52
C PRO A 257 -21.18 30.10 14.17
N ASN A 258 -22.18 30.82 13.67
CA ASN A 258 -22.32 32.24 13.96
C ASN A 258 -22.88 32.38 15.37
#